data_AF-A0A963JRJ0-F1
#
_entry.id   AF-A0A963JRJ0-F1
#
_cell.length_a   1.000
_cell.length_b   1.000
_cell.length_c   1.000
_cell.angle_alpha   90.00
_cell.angle_beta   90.00
_cell.angle_gamma   90.00
#
_symmetry.space_group_name_H-M   'P 1'
#
loop_
_entity.id
_entity.type
_entity.pdbx_description
1 polymer ?
#
loop_
_entity_poly.entity_id
_entity_poly.type
_entity_poly.pdbx_seq_one_letter_code
_entity_poly.pdbx_strand_id
1 'polypeptide(L)' 'PGLRVYKGRDSIPQVMNGLGVAIVTTPKGVMTDRKARATGVGGEVLCYVA' A
#
# COMPACT_ATOMS: atom_id res chain seq x y z
N PRO A 1 -8.74 -12.73 11.51
CA PRO A 1 -8.49 -11.34 11.05
C PRO A 1 -8.70 -10.34 12.20
N GLY A 2 -7.64 -10.04 12.97
CA GLY A 2 -7.76 -9.25 14.21
C GLY A 2 -7.44 -7.76 14.07
N LEU A 3 -6.73 -7.36 13.01
CA LEU A 3 -6.34 -5.98 12.78
C LEU A 3 -6.25 -5.74 11.27
N ARG A 4 -7.01 -4.78 10.76
CA ARG A 4 -6.87 -4.27 9.38
C ARG A 4 -6.16 -2.94 9.42
N VAL A 5 -5.22 -2.73 8.49
CA VAL A 5 -4.43 -1.50 8.43
C VAL A 5 -4.79 -0.75 7.16
N TYR A 6 -5.45 0.40 7.31
CA TYR A 6 -5.77 1.30 6.21
C TYR A 6 -4.84 2.51 6.24
N LYS A 7 -4.36 2.93 5.06
CA LYS A 7 -3.50 4.10 4.90
C LYS A 7 -4.00 4.97 3.77
N GLY A 8 -4.08 6.29 4.01
CA GLY A 8 -4.27 7.27 2.95
C GLY A 8 -3.04 7.36 2.05
N ARG A 9 -3.19 7.87 0.82
CA ARG A 9 -2.13 7.89 -0.22
C ARG A 9 -0.78 8.40 0.30
N ASP A 10 -0.79 9.46 1.12
CA ASP A 10 0.41 10.15 1.60
C ASP A 10 1.06 9.43 2.79
N SER A 11 0.36 8.45 3.37
CA SER A 11 0.78 7.65 4.53
C SER A 11 1.11 6.20 4.18
N ILE A 12 1.09 5.84 2.89
CA ILE A 12 1.50 4.53 2.43
C ILE A 12 3.03 4.42 2.64
N PRO A 13 3.51 3.51 3.50
CA PRO A 13 4.94 3.40 3.79
C PRO A 13 5.73 2.91 2.58
N GLN A 14 7.01 3.27 2.51
CA GLN A 14 7.96 2.64 1.60
C GLN A 14 8.61 1.45 2.29
N VAL A 15 8.62 0.29 1.63
CA VAL A 15 9.25 -0.91 2.16
C VAL A 15 10.73 -0.88 1.82
N MET A 16 11.61 -1.04 2.82
CA MET A 16 13.07 -1.08 2.65
C MET A 16 13.61 0.07 1.78
N ASN A 17 13.20 1.31 2.04
CA ASN A 17 13.58 2.49 1.26
C ASN A 17 13.32 2.35 -0.26
N GLY A 18 12.29 1.59 -0.64
CA GLY A 18 11.87 1.40 -2.03
C GLY A 18 12.43 0.15 -2.71
N LEU A 19 13.23 -0.66 -2.01
CA LEU A 19 13.70 -1.96 -2.50
C LEU A 19 12.61 -3.04 -2.42
N GLY A 20 11.74 -2.96 -1.42
CA GLY A 20 10.59 -3.85 -1.28
C GLY A 20 9.30 -3.26 -1.85
N VAL A 21 8.22 -4.03 -1.75
CA VAL A 21 6.88 -3.64 -2.23
C VAL A 21 5.84 -3.92 -1.16
N ALA A 22 4.92 -2.98 -0.94
CA ALA A 22 3.70 -3.27 -0.18
C ALA A 22 2.54 -3.53 -1.15
N ILE A 23 1.76 -4.58 -0.91
CA ILE A 23 0.54 -4.85 -1.67
C ILE A 23 -0.63 -4.17 -0.96
N VAL A 24 -1.35 -3.33 -1.69
CA VAL A 24 -2.42 -2.48 -1.16
C VAL A 24 -3.71 -2.71 -1.95
N THR A 25 -4.82 -2.96 -1.26
CA THR A 25 -6.15 -2.94 -1.89
C THR A 25 -6.67 -1.51 -1.91
N THR A 26 -7.12 -1.04 -3.06
CA THR A 26 -7.66 0.32 -3.23
C THR A 26 -9.04 0.26 -3.89
N PRO A 27 -9.81 1.35 -3.94
CA PRO A 27 -11.07 1.40 -4.71
C PRO A 27 -10.89 1.12 -6.21
N LYS A 28 -9.65 1.24 -6.73
CA LYS A 28 -9.29 0.97 -8.13
C LYS A 28 -8.69 -0.43 -8.32
N GLY A 29 -8.84 -1.31 -7.33
CA GLY A 29 -8.29 -2.67 -7.33
C GLY A 29 -6.99 -2.81 -6.53
N VAL A 30 -6.41 -4.01 -6.58
CA VAL A 30 -5.16 -4.37 -5.88
C VAL A 30 -3.97 -3.84 -6.68
N MET A 31 -3.01 -3.20 -6.00
CA MET A 31 -1.81 -2.67 -6.63
C MET A 31 -0.65 -2.53 -5.65
N THR A 32 0.51 -2.14 -6.16
CA THR A 32 1.68 -1.81 -5.36
C THR A 32 1.54 -0.46 -4.67
N ASP A 33 2.21 -0.28 -3.55
CA ASP A 33 2.34 1.00 -2.83
C ASP A 33 2.80 2.14 -3.74
N ARG A 34 3.74 1.88 -4.65
CA ARG A 34 4.22 2.87 -5.62
C ARG A 34 3.12 3.32 -6.58
N LYS A 35 2.32 2.39 -7.11
CA LYS A 35 1.21 2.71 -8.01
C LYS A 35 0.06 3.42 -7.27
N ALA A 36 -0.22 3.01 -6.04
CA ALA A 36 -1.22 3.66 -5.19
C ALA A 36 -0.85 5.13 -4.91
N ARG A 37 0.41 5.41 -4.54
CA ARG A 37 0.93 6.78 -4.38
C ARG A 37 0.85 7.59 -5.68
N ALA A 38 1.29 7.01 -6.80
CA ALA A 38 1.28 7.69 -8.11
C ALA A 38 -0.13 8.01 -8.61
N THR A 39 -1.11 7.13 -8.34
CA THR A 39 -2.52 7.33 -8.74
C THR A 39 -3.34 8.10 -7.70
N GLY A 40 -2.70 8.51 -6.61
CA GLY A 40 -3.27 9.34 -5.56
C GLY A 40 -4.32 8.66 -4.70
N VAL A 41 -4.31 7.33 -4.58
CA VAL A 41 -5.30 6.57 -3.79
C VAL A 41 -4.66 5.84 -2.62
N GLY A 42 -5.40 5.82 -1.50
CA GLY A 42 -5.08 5.01 -0.32
C GLY A 42 -5.74 3.63 -0.37
N GLY A 43 -5.56 2.85 0.70
CA GLY A 43 -6.08 1.49 0.75
C GLY A 43 -5.73 0.67 1.98
N GLU A 44 -6.14 -0.59 1.98
CA GLU A 44 -5.74 -1.59 2.99
C GLU A 44 -4.37 -2.16 2.64
N VAL A 45 -3.45 -2.17 3.59
CA VAL A 45 -2.15 -2.82 3.43
C VAL A 45 -2.31 -4.30 3.74
N LEU A 46 -2.20 -5.15 2.72
CA LEU A 46 -2.35 -6.59 2.86
C LEU A 46 -1.08 -7.25 3.40
N CYS A 47 0.05 -6.92 2.78
CA CYS A 47 1.34 -7.50 3.14
C CYS A 47 2.50 -6.64 2.61
N TYR A 48 3.66 -6.91 3.19
CA TYR A 48 4.94 -6.40 2.73
C TYR A 48 5.74 -7.56 2.14
N VAL A 49 6.39 -7.31 0.99
CA VAL A 49 7.29 -8.24 0.33
C VAL A 49 8.68 -7.59 0.28
N ALA A 50 9.68 -8.35 0.73
CA ALA A 50 11.09 -7.97 0.82
C ALA A 50 11.94 -8.96 0.02
#